data_AF-A0A658NKU5-F1
#
_entry.id   AF-A0A658NKU5-F1
#
_cell.length_a   1.000
_cell.length_b   1.000
_cell.length_c   1.000
_cell.angle_alpha   90.00
_cell.angle_beta   90.00
_cell.angle_gamma   90.00
#
_symmetry.space_group_name_H-M   'P 1'
#
loop_
_entity.id
_entity.type
_entity.pdbx_description
1 polymer ?
#
loop_
_entity_poly.entity_id
_entity_poly.type
_entity_poly.pdbx_seq_one_letter_code
_entity_poly.pdbx_strand_id
1 'polypeptide(L)'
;MKYLIDDLGLDVFRARVFEYAGREYPLPRGIKPTAQPDYLGWAKQRQPGLNYVGLWIENGRIRDFPGSFQFKSGLRRIVEQFKPDLR
;
A
#
# COMPACT_ATOMS: atom_id res chain seq x y z
N MET A 1 20.36 -0.88 -3.11
CA MET A 1 20.49 -0.61 -1.66
C MET A 1 20.80 -1.86 -0.85
N LYS A 2 20.07 -2.98 -0.97
CA LYS A 2 20.30 -4.17 -0.13
C LYS A 2 21.77 -4.67 -0.14
N TYR A 3 22.41 -4.74 -1.30
CA TYR A 3 23.82 -5.17 -1.43
C TYR A 3 24.81 -4.16 -0.85
N LEU A 4 24.55 -2.86 -1.04
CA LEU A 4 25.38 -1.80 -0.46
C LEU A 4 25.42 -1.89 1.07
N ILE A 5 24.27 -2.14 1.70
CA ILE A 5 24.18 -2.28 3.16
C ILE A 5 24.87 -3.57 3.62
N ASP A 6 24.76 -4.64 2.83
CA ASP A 6 25.44 -5.92 3.09
C ASP A 6 26.97 -5.76 3.04
N ASP A 7 27.48 -5.04 2.03
CA ASP A 7 28.92 -4.80 1.82
C ASP A 7 29.52 -3.83 2.86
N LEU A 8 28.83 -2.73 3.19
CA LEU A 8 29.33 -1.72 4.14
C LEU A 8 29.04 -2.04 5.60
N GLY A 9 28.01 -2.84 5.86
CA GLY A 9 27.42 -3.00 7.19
C GLY A 9 26.42 -1.90 7.55
N LEU A 10 25.42 -2.27 8.35
CA LEU A 10 24.29 -1.42 8.72
C LEU A 10 24.72 -0.18 9.53
N ASP A 11 25.70 -0.32 10.42
CA ASP A 11 26.10 0.79 11.30
C ASP A 11 26.85 1.89 10.54
N VAL A 12 27.73 1.51 9.60
CA VAL A 12 28.43 2.46 8.72
C VAL A 12 27.41 3.18 7.84
N PHE A 13 26.47 2.45 7.25
CA PHE A 13 25.41 3.04 6.45
C PHE A 13 24.56 4.02 7.26
N ARG A 14 24.16 3.65 8.49
CA ARG A 14 23.39 4.52 9.40
C ARG A 14 24.15 5.81 9.72
N ALA A 15 25.44 5.72 10.06
CA ALA A 15 26.26 6.88 10.38
C ALA A 15 26.35 7.88 9.21
N ARG A 16 26.51 7.37 7.97
CA ARG A 16 26.51 8.22 6.77
C ARG A 16 25.16 8.90 6.54
N VAL A 17 24.05 8.19 6.74
CA VAL A 17 22.71 8.80 6.64
C VAL A 17 22.56 9.95 7.64
N PHE A 18 23.08 9.81 8.86
CA PHE A 18 22.96 10.84 9.90
C PHE A 18 23.86 12.05 9.58
N GLU A 19 25.07 11.80 9.08
CA GLU A 19 26.01 12.82 8.58
C GLU A 19 25.35 13.67 7.47
N TYR A 20 24.84 13.04 6.42
CA TYR A 20 24.17 13.76 5.32
C TYR A 20 22.86 14.41 5.72
N ALA A 21 22.13 13.84 6.70
CA ALA A 21 20.91 14.44 7.22
C ALA A 21 21.16 15.60 8.20
N GLY A 22 22.40 15.77 8.68
CA GLY A 22 22.77 16.79 9.67
C GLY A 22 22.06 16.62 11.03
N ARG A 23 21.61 15.39 11.35
CA ARG A 23 20.89 15.10 12.61
C ARG A 23 20.98 13.63 12.99
N GLU A 24 20.81 13.40 14.29
CA GLU A 24 20.65 12.06 14.85
C GLU A 24 19.18 11.62 14.85
N TYR A 25 18.98 10.30 14.87
CA TYR A 25 17.65 9.68 14.97
C TYR A 25 17.61 8.74 16.18
N PRO A 26 16.47 8.69 16.90
CA PRO A 26 16.31 7.78 18.02
C PRO A 26 16.25 6.32 17.55
N LEU A 27 16.45 5.40 18.49
CA LEU A 27 16.28 3.98 18.24
C LEU A 27 14.85 3.66 17.74
N PRO A 28 14.70 2.65 16.85
CA PRO A 28 13.39 2.22 16.39
C PRO A 28 12.46 1.88 17.56
N ARG A 29 11.19 2.29 17.45
CA ARG A 29 10.15 2.08 18.47
C ARG A 29 9.75 0.61 18.71
N GLY A 30 10.45 -0.36 18.13
CA GLY A 30 10.18 -1.79 18.32
C GLY A 30 8.82 -2.27 17.78
N ILE A 31 8.20 -1.54 16.85
CA ILE A 31 6.90 -1.91 16.28
C ILE A 31 7.07 -3.17 15.43
N LYS A 32 6.34 -4.23 15.79
CA LYS A 32 6.28 -5.48 15.04
C LYS A 32 5.03 -5.51 14.16
N PRO A 33 5.15 -5.86 12.86
CA PRO A 33 3.98 -6.19 12.05
C PRO A 33 3.26 -7.39 12.66
N THR A 34 1.95 -7.30 12.84
CA THR A 34 1.12 -8.38 13.42
C THR A 34 0.40 -9.18 12.35
N ALA A 35 0.13 -8.59 11.20
CA ALA A 35 -0.57 -9.22 10.09
C ALA A 35 -0.27 -8.51 8.76
N GLN A 36 -0.52 -9.24 7.66
CA GLN A 36 -0.58 -8.70 6.30
C GLN A 36 -1.96 -9.04 5.71
N PRO A 37 -2.99 -8.22 5.97
CA PRO A 37 -4.33 -8.47 5.43
C PRO A 37 -4.38 -8.18 3.92
N ASP A 38 -5.23 -8.90 3.19
CA ASP A 38 -5.46 -8.72 1.75
C ASP A 38 -6.37 -7.51 1.42
N TYR A 39 -7.01 -6.94 2.43
CA TYR A 39 -7.96 -5.83 2.38
C TYR A 39 -9.15 -6.05 1.43
N LEU A 40 -9.49 -7.31 1.09
CA LEU A 40 -10.62 -7.61 0.20
C LEU A 40 -11.97 -7.50 0.91
N GLY A 41 -13.01 -7.18 0.16
CA GLY A 41 -14.37 -7.07 0.66
C GLY A 41 -14.63 -5.81 1.48
N TRP A 42 -15.67 -5.86 2.31
CA TRP A 42 -16.15 -4.72 3.09
C TRP A 42 -15.37 -4.55 4.39
N ALA A 43 -14.86 -3.35 4.63
CA ALA A 43 -14.24 -2.98 5.90
C ALA A 43 -14.79 -1.64 6.40
N LYS A 44 -15.14 -1.54 7.69
CA LYS A 44 -15.61 -0.27 8.27
C LYS A 44 -14.45 0.74 8.35
N GLN A 45 -14.73 1.98 7.98
CA GLN A 45 -13.78 3.06 8.23
C GLN A 45 -13.81 3.47 9.70
N ARG A 46 -12.81 4.26 10.12
CA ARG A 46 -12.82 4.88 11.45
C ARG A 46 -13.94 5.92 11.56
N GLN A 47 -14.24 6.61 10.46
CA GLN A 47 -15.35 7.53 10.38
C GLN A 47 -16.69 6.77 10.40
N PRO A 48 -17.68 7.20 11.20
CA PRO A 48 -19.00 6.58 11.24
C PRO A 48 -19.69 6.58 9.88
N GLY A 49 -20.38 5.47 9.56
CA GLY A 49 -21.20 5.35 8.36
C GLY A 49 -20.44 5.12 7.04
N LEU A 50 -19.10 5.09 7.06
CA LEU A 50 -18.30 4.85 5.87
C LEU A 50 -17.67 3.46 5.88
N ASN A 51 -17.50 2.89 4.68
CA ASN A 51 -16.84 1.62 4.46
C ASN A 51 -15.77 1.75 3.37
N TYR A 52 -14.74 0.92 3.43
CA TYR A 52 -13.87 0.57 2.32
C TYR A 52 -14.41 -0.70 1.64
N VAL A 53 -14.19 -0.81 0.34
CA VAL A 53 -14.43 -2.03 -0.43
C VAL A 53 -13.17 -2.38 -1.20
N GLY A 54 -12.49 -3.45 -0.77
CA GLY A 54 -11.41 -4.02 -1.55
C GLY A 54 -11.95 -4.93 -2.64
N LEU A 55 -11.54 -4.66 -3.87
CA LEU A 55 -11.91 -5.46 -5.03
C LEU A 55 -10.70 -6.26 -5.50
N TRP A 56 -10.90 -7.56 -5.67
CA TRP A 56 -9.91 -8.37 -6.34
C TRP A 56 -9.89 -8.01 -7.83
N ILE A 57 -8.72 -7.64 -8.32
CA ILE A 57 -8.46 -7.39 -9.74
C ILE A 57 -7.35 -8.32 -10.17
N GLU A 58 -7.62 -9.15 -11.17
CA GLU A 58 -6.65 -10.11 -11.69
C GLU A 58 -5.35 -9.40 -12.12
N ASN A 59 -4.26 -9.67 -11.39
CA ASN A 59 -2.94 -9.06 -11.60
C ASN A 59 -2.94 -7.51 -11.63
N GLY A 60 -3.94 -6.88 -11.02
CA GLY A 60 -4.14 -5.41 -11.09
C GLY A 60 -4.48 -4.89 -12.50
N ARG A 61 -4.82 -5.77 -13.45
CA ARG A 61 -5.07 -5.39 -14.84
C ARG A 61 -6.51 -4.92 -15.04
N ILE A 62 -6.69 -3.60 -15.06
CA ILE A 62 -7.98 -2.98 -15.35
C ILE A 62 -8.21 -2.93 -16.87
N ARG A 63 -8.96 -3.92 -17.39
CA ARG A 63 -9.50 -3.91 -18.74
C ARG A 63 -10.76 -4.76 -18.80
N ASP A 64 -11.47 -4.65 -19.92
CA ASP A 64 -12.55 -5.55 -20.24
C ASP A 64 -11.98 -6.75 -21.01
N PHE A 65 -12.22 -7.96 -20.48
CA PHE A 65 -11.73 -9.20 -21.06
C PHE A 65 -12.83 -9.83 -21.93
N PRO A 66 -12.58 -10.12 -23.22
CA PRO A 66 -13.58 -10.76 -24.07
C PRO A 66 -14.07 -12.09 -23.48
N GLY A 67 -15.40 -12.24 -23.34
CA GLY A 67 -16.01 -13.44 -22.75
C GLY A 67 -15.76 -13.64 -21.25
N SER A 68 -15.25 -12.63 -20.55
CA SER A 68 -14.90 -12.69 -19.13
C SER A 68 -15.15 -11.33 -18.43
N PHE A 69 -14.50 -11.09 -17.30
CA PHE A 69 -14.68 -9.93 -16.44
C PHE A 69 -14.55 -8.60 -17.19
N GLN A 70 -15.53 -7.72 -16.98
CA GLN A 70 -15.59 -6.37 -17.53
C GLN A 70 -15.14 -5.34 -16.49
N PHE A 71 -13.89 -5.43 -16.03
CA PHE A 71 -13.40 -4.61 -14.91
C PHE A 71 -13.46 -3.12 -15.21
N LYS A 72 -13.06 -2.69 -16.41
CA LYS A 72 -12.98 -1.26 -16.75
C LYS A 72 -14.37 -0.64 -16.81
N SER A 73 -15.30 -1.31 -17.49
CA SER A 73 -16.68 -0.86 -17.62
C SER A 73 -17.43 -0.89 -16.29
N GLY A 74 -17.25 -1.96 -15.48
CA GLY A 74 -17.86 -2.09 -14.16
C GLY A 74 -17.36 -1.04 -13.16
N LEU A 75 -16.04 -0.87 -13.05
CA LEU A 75 -15.45 0.13 -12.15
C LEU A 75 -15.85 1.55 -12.56
N ARG A 76 -15.86 1.87 -13.86
CA ARG A 76 -16.35 3.18 -14.35
C ARG A 76 -17.75 3.47 -13.82
N ARG A 77 -18.68 2.52 -13.96
CA ARG A 77 -20.06 2.70 -13.52
C ARG A 77 -20.17 2.90 -12.00
N ILE A 78 -19.37 2.15 -11.22
CA ILE A 78 -19.31 2.32 -9.76
C ILE A 78 -18.82 3.73 -9.42
N VAL A 79 -17.76 4.21 -10.06
CA VAL A 79 -17.20 5.54 -9.78
C VAL A 79 -18.16 6.64 -10.17
N GLU A 80 -18.80 6.55 -11.34
CA GLU A 80 -19.78 7.54 -11.80
C GLU A 80 -21.00 7.63 -10.88
N GLN A 81 -21.48 6.48 -10.38
CA GLN A 81 -22.66 6.40 -9.52
C GLN A 81 -22.38 6.85 -8.08
N PHE A 82 -21.33 6.31 -7.46
CA PHE A 82 -21.09 6.49 -6.03
C PHE A 82 -20.08 7.60 -5.71
N LYS A 83 -19.32 8.06 -6.71
CA LYS A 83 -18.26 9.07 -6.56
C LYS A 83 -17.34 8.83 -5.33
N PRO A 84 -16.82 7.61 -5.15
CA PRO A 84 -15.99 7.30 -3.99
C PRO A 84 -14.57 7.87 -4.15
N ASP A 85 -13.85 7.99 -3.03
CA ASP A 85 -12.40 8.13 -3.07
C ASP A 85 -11.76 6.79 -3.47
N LEU A 86 -10.78 6.84 -4.38
CA LEU A 86 -10.06 5.67 -4.88
C LEU A 86 -8.69 5.54 -4.22
N ARG A 87 -8.25 4.31 -3.92
CA ARG A 87 -6.95 3.97 -3.33
C ARG A 87 -6.36 2.73 -3.98
#